data_AF-A0A7C3DYA1-F1
#
_entry.id   AF-A0A7C3DYA1-F1
#
_cell.length_a   1.000
_cell.length_b   1.000
_cell.length_c   1.000
_cell.angle_alpha   90.00
_cell.angle_beta   90.00
_cell.angle_gamma   90.00
#
_symmetry.space_group_name_H-M   'P 1'
#
loop_
_entity.id
_entity.type
_entity.pdbx_description
1 polymer ?
#
loop_
_entity_poly.entity_id
_entity_poly.type
_entity_poly.pdbx_seq_one_letter_code
_entity_poly.pdbx_strand_id
1 'polypeptide(L)'
;MEDGGYYEKGLEALKAGDNEAAIKLLEEASRNTPDDWRVFNVLGAAYAGKGLYEKAIGAFKAAEQLAPKVASIHYNIAQAYEAAGIFSEADYEYEKALQIDPNYAKAKSAREALRERMKHLKQQ
;
A
#
# COMPACT_ATOMS: atom_id res chain seq x y z
N MET A 1 7.17 -5.54 -24.22
CA MET A 1 5.78 -5.11 -23.96
C MET A 1 5.90 -4.02 -22.93
N GLU A 2 6.04 -2.81 -23.43
CA GLU A 2 6.33 -1.60 -22.65
C GLU A 2 5.00 -1.04 -22.16
N ASP A 3 4.89 -0.71 -20.88
CA ASP A 3 3.76 -0.03 -20.25
C ASP A 3 3.55 1.41 -20.78
N GLY A 4 3.98 1.73 -22.01
CA GLY A 4 3.95 3.09 -22.59
C GLY A 4 4.72 4.15 -21.79
N GLY A 5 5.54 3.75 -20.81
CA GLY A 5 6.16 4.64 -19.83
C GLY A 5 5.18 5.26 -18.83
N TYR A 6 3.94 4.75 -18.75
CA TYR A 6 2.92 5.27 -17.84
C TYR A 6 3.26 5.01 -16.37
N TYR A 7 3.82 3.85 -16.04
CA TYR A 7 4.33 3.52 -14.72
C TYR A 7 5.39 4.51 -14.23
N GLU A 8 6.40 4.80 -15.06
CA GLU A 8 7.49 5.71 -14.71
C GLU A 8 6.97 7.13 -14.50
N LYS A 9 6.16 7.64 -15.44
CA LYS A 9 5.52 8.96 -15.32
C LYS A 9 4.60 9.04 -14.11
N GLY A 10 3.84 7.99 -13.83
CA GLY A 10 2.96 7.90 -12.67
C GLY A 10 3.73 7.92 -11.36
N LEU A 11 4.88 7.23 -11.31
CA LEU A 11 5.80 7.27 -10.18
C LEU A 11 6.45 8.65 -10.01
N GLU A 12 6.82 9.33 -11.09
CA GLU A 12 7.33 10.70 -11.06
C GLU A 12 6.28 11.69 -10.54
N ALA A 13 5.04 11.61 -11.05
CA ALA A 13 3.93 12.42 -10.56
C ALA A 13 3.66 12.18 -9.07
N LEU A 14 3.72 10.93 -8.61
CA LEU A 14 3.58 10.60 -7.19
C LEU A 14 4.69 11.23 -6.34
N LYS A 15 5.94 11.17 -6.81
CA LYS A 15 7.10 11.83 -6.14
C LYS A 15 6.97 13.35 -6.12
N ALA A 16 6.37 13.94 -7.15
CA ALA A 16 6.06 15.36 -7.22
C ALA A 16 4.87 15.76 -6.32
N GLY A 17 4.19 14.79 -5.69
CA GLY A 17 3.01 15.02 -4.86
C GLY A 17 1.72 15.21 -5.67
N ASP A 18 1.78 15.13 -7.00
CA ASP A 18 0.61 15.15 -7.86
C ASP A 18 -0.04 13.77 -7.91
N ASN A 19 -0.71 13.44 -6.81
CA ASN A 19 -1.42 12.18 -6.65
C ASN A 19 -2.53 12.00 -7.71
N GLU A 20 -3.07 13.08 -8.28
CA GLU A 20 -4.15 12.99 -9.27
C GLU A 20 -3.64 12.58 -10.65
N ALA A 21 -2.56 13.24 -11.11
CA ALA A 21 -1.87 12.82 -12.31
C ALA A 21 -1.31 11.41 -12.16
N ALA A 22 -0.74 11.08 -10.99
CA ALA A 22 -0.24 9.74 -10.69
C ALA A 22 -1.32 8.68 -10.86
N ILE A 23 -2.51 8.88 -10.25
CA ILE A 23 -3.63 7.93 -10.38
C ILE A 23 -4.01 7.72 -11.84
N LYS A 24 -4.20 8.79 -12.63
CA LYS A 24 -4.60 8.66 -14.04
C LYS A 24 -3.59 7.86 -14.86
N LEU A 25 -2.30 8.15 -14.68
CA LEU A 25 -1.22 7.47 -15.38
C LEU A 25 -1.11 6.01 -14.94
N LEU A 26 -1.24 5.72 -13.65
CA LEU A 26 -1.14 4.37 -13.11
C LEU A 26 -2.38 3.51 -13.41
N GLU A 27 -3.56 4.11 -13.56
CA GLU A 27 -4.75 3.42 -14.06
C GLU A 27 -4.55 2.98 -15.53
N GLU A 28 -3.98 3.84 -16.38
CA GLU A 28 -3.60 3.46 -17.74
C GLU A 28 -2.51 2.37 -17.73
N ALA A 29 -1.51 2.49 -16.86
CA ALA A 29 -0.47 1.47 -16.70
C ALA A 29 -1.10 0.11 -16.33
N SER A 30 -1.97 0.07 -15.32
CA SER A 30 -2.62 -1.17 -14.86
C SER A 30 -3.47 -1.85 -15.93
N ARG A 31 -4.01 -1.09 -16.90
CA ARG A 31 -4.73 -1.64 -18.06
C ARG A 31 -3.78 -2.31 -19.07
N ASN A 32 -2.58 -1.77 -19.23
CA ASN A 32 -1.56 -2.29 -20.15
C ASN A 32 -0.74 -3.43 -19.55
N THR A 33 -0.52 -3.42 -18.22
CA THR A 33 0.28 -4.40 -17.49
C THR A 33 -0.48 -4.96 -16.27
N PRO A 34 -1.57 -5.72 -16.49
CA PRO A 34 -2.42 -6.22 -15.42
C PRO A 34 -1.74 -7.27 -14.51
N ASP A 35 -0.58 -7.78 -14.90
CA ASP A 35 0.23 -8.74 -14.16
C ASP A 35 1.39 -8.10 -13.38
N ASP A 36 1.60 -6.78 -13.49
CA ASP A 36 2.67 -6.09 -12.77
C ASP A 36 2.21 -5.56 -11.40
N TRP A 37 2.53 -6.32 -10.35
CA TRP A 37 2.25 -5.94 -8.96
C TRP A 37 2.79 -4.56 -8.58
N ARG A 38 3.87 -4.09 -9.22
CA ARG A 38 4.50 -2.79 -8.90
C ARG A 38 3.57 -1.65 -9.27
N VAL A 39 2.83 -1.78 -10.37
CA VAL A 39 1.87 -0.77 -10.82
C VAL A 39 0.76 -0.63 -9.78
N PHE A 40 0.15 -1.74 -9.38
CA PHE A 40 -0.89 -1.76 -8.35
C PHE A 40 -0.40 -1.23 -6.99
N ASN A 41 0.85 -1.53 -6.63
CA ASN A 41 1.45 -1.01 -5.40
C ASN A 41 1.64 0.52 -5.45
N VAL A 42 2.12 1.07 -6.57
CA VAL A 42 2.26 2.53 -6.69
C VAL A 42 0.89 3.21 -6.80
N LEU A 43 -0.08 2.59 -7.48
CA LEU A 43 -1.46 3.07 -7.59
C LEU A 43 -2.12 3.14 -6.21
N GLY A 44 -1.94 2.11 -5.38
CA GLY A 44 -2.42 2.10 -4.00
C GLY A 44 -1.83 3.24 -3.17
N ALA A 45 -0.52 3.52 -3.32
CA ALA A 45 0.13 4.63 -2.63
C ALA A 45 -0.44 6.00 -3.09
N ALA A 46 -0.72 6.16 -4.38
CA ALA A 46 -1.33 7.38 -4.91
C ALA A 46 -2.76 7.60 -4.37
N TYR A 47 -3.58 6.54 -4.31
CA TYR A 47 -4.91 6.62 -3.68
C TYR A 47 -4.82 6.94 -2.20
N ALA A 48 -3.90 6.33 -1.46
CA ALA A 48 -3.70 6.60 -0.04
C ALA A 48 -3.29 8.07 0.20
N GLY A 49 -2.41 8.62 -0.64
CA GLY A 49 -2.02 10.04 -0.60
C GLY A 49 -3.18 11.01 -0.88
N LYS A 50 -4.25 10.56 -1.53
CA LYS A 50 -5.50 11.31 -1.74
C LYS A 50 -6.55 11.06 -0.66
N GLY A 51 -6.25 10.24 0.35
CA GLY A 51 -7.20 9.83 1.38
C GLY A 51 -8.25 8.81 0.92
N LEU A 52 -8.08 8.24 -0.28
CA LEU A 52 -9.00 7.26 -0.87
C LEU A 52 -8.63 5.85 -0.39
N TYR A 53 -8.73 5.61 0.92
CA TYR A 53 -8.18 4.41 1.56
C TYR A 53 -8.82 3.11 1.07
N GLU A 54 -10.13 3.08 0.79
CA GLU A 54 -10.79 1.87 0.25
C GLU A 54 -10.21 1.48 -1.12
N LYS A 55 -9.98 2.46 -2.00
CA LYS A 55 -9.35 2.23 -3.31
C LYS A 55 -7.88 1.82 -3.15
N ALA A 56 -7.18 2.44 -2.19
CA ALA A 56 -5.79 2.08 -1.88
C ALA A 56 -5.67 0.62 -1.46
N ILE A 57 -6.52 0.17 -0.53
CA ILE A 57 -6.58 -1.22 -0.07
C ILE A 57 -6.87 -2.16 -1.24
N GLY A 58 -7.84 -1.82 -2.10
CA GLY A 58 -8.16 -2.61 -3.29
C GLY A 58 -6.95 -2.78 -4.23
N ALA A 59 -6.26 -1.69 -4.53
CA ALA A 59 -5.05 -1.72 -5.38
C ALA A 59 -3.92 -2.52 -4.73
N PHE A 60 -3.64 -2.31 -3.44
CA PHE A 60 -2.61 -3.08 -2.75
C PHE A 60 -2.93 -4.58 -2.65
N LYS A 61 -4.20 -4.96 -2.49
CA LYS A 61 -4.62 -6.37 -2.53
C LYS A 61 -4.45 -6.99 -3.92
N ALA A 62 -4.66 -6.24 -4.99
CA ALA A 62 -4.31 -6.73 -6.33
C ALA A 62 -2.79 -7.00 -6.43
N ALA A 63 -1.97 -6.12 -5.85
CA ALA A 63 -0.52 -6.35 -5.76
C ALA A 63 -0.17 -7.59 -4.91
N GLU A 64 -0.86 -7.81 -3.78
CA GLU A 64 -0.70 -9.00 -2.92
C GLU A 64 -1.01 -10.29 -3.69
N GLN A 65 -2.09 -10.32 -4.48
CA GLN A 65 -2.46 -11.49 -5.27
C GLN A 65 -1.38 -11.87 -6.29
N LEU A 66 -0.75 -10.86 -6.90
CA LEU A 66 0.33 -11.06 -7.87
C LEU A 66 1.67 -11.39 -7.20
N ALA A 67 1.94 -10.85 -6.01
CA ALA A 67 3.20 -10.99 -5.31
C ALA A 67 3.03 -11.17 -3.78
N PRO A 68 2.50 -12.33 -3.32
CA PRO A 68 2.14 -12.55 -1.91
C PRO A 68 3.33 -12.73 -0.96
N LYS A 69 4.56 -12.74 -1.48
CA LYS A 69 5.80 -12.90 -0.70
C LYS A 69 6.63 -11.63 -0.62
N VAL A 70 6.01 -10.47 -0.87
CA VAL A 70 6.68 -9.17 -0.84
C VAL A 70 6.24 -8.42 0.43
N ALA A 71 7.15 -8.35 1.41
CA ALA A 71 6.86 -7.72 2.71
C ALA A 71 6.40 -6.26 2.61
N SER A 72 6.93 -5.51 1.64
CA SER A 72 6.55 -4.10 1.43
C SER A 72 5.10 -3.92 0.99
N ILE A 73 4.50 -4.91 0.29
CA ILE A 73 3.09 -4.86 -0.10
C ILE A 73 2.21 -4.99 1.14
N HIS A 74 2.45 -6.01 1.98
CA HIS A 74 1.71 -6.19 3.24
C HIS A 74 1.84 -4.99 4.17
N TYR A 75 3.03 -4.40 4.26
CA TYR A 75 3.23 -3.16 5.00
C TYR A 75 2.39 -1.99 4.45
N ASN A 76 2.28 -1.86 3.12
CA ASN A 76 1.47 -0.81 2.52
C ASN A 76 -0.04 -1.05 2.70
N ILE A 77 -0.51 -2.31 2.64
CA ILE A 77 -1.89 -2.67 2.99
C ILE A 77 -2.17 -2.29 4.45
N ALA A 78 -1.26 -2.64 5.36
CA ALA A 78 -1.38 -2.33 6.78
C ALA A 78 -1.48 -0.82 7.04
N GLN A 79 -0.63 -0.01 6.41
CA GLN A 79 -0.71 1.44 6.50
C GLN A 79 -2.03 2.00 5.96
N ALA A 80 -2.55 1.43 4.87
CA ALA A 80 -3.84 1.85 4.32
C ALA A 80 -5.01 1.51 5.26
N TYR A 81 -4.99 0.33 5.88
CA TYR A 81 -5.95 -0.04 6.92
C TYR A 81 -5.85 0.84 8.16
N GLU A 82 -4.63 1.14 8.61
CA GLU A 82 -4.40 2.03 9.75
C GLU A 82 -4.93 3.44 9.49
N ALA A 83 -4.70 3.98 8.29
CA ALA A 83 -5.23 5.27 7.87
C ALA A 83 -6.76 5.27 7.74
N ALA A 84 -7.36 4.13 7.38
CA ALA A 84 -8.81 3.92 7.38
C ALA A 84 -9.40 3.70 8.80
N GLY A 85 -8.57 3.64 9.84
CA GLY A 85 -9.00 3.36 11.23
C GLY A 85 -9.31 1.89 11.52
N ILE A 86 -8.98 1.00 10.60
CA ILE A 86 -9.25 -0.44 10.68
C ILE A 86 -8.02 -1.12 11.31
N PHE A 87 -7.84 -0.91 12.62
CA PHE A 87 -6.60 -1.26 13.31
C PHE A 87 -6.33 -2.76 13.46
N SER A 88 -7.37 -3.59 13.56
CA SER A 88 -7.18 -5.06 13.70
C SER A 88 -6.58 -5.66 12.43
N GLU A 89 -7.09 -5.27 11.27
CA GLU A 89 -6.61 -5.70 9.96
C GLU A 89 -5.22 -5.12 9.66
N ALA A 90 -4.93 -3.89 10.11
CA ALA A 90 -3.59 -3.34 10.02
C ALA A 90 -2.55 -4.16 10.83
N ASP A 91 -2.86 -4.57 12.07
CA ASP A 91 -1.94 -5.41 12.87
C ASP A 91 -1.65 -6.75 12.19
N TYR A 92 -2.68 -7.35 11.59
CA TYR A 92 -2.57 -8.61 10.86
C TYR A 92 -1.65 -8.49 9.63
N GLU A 93 -1.81 -7.44 8.83
CA GLU A 93 -0.98 -7.23 7.64
C GLU A 93 0.47 -6.83 8.00
N TYR A 94 0.67 -6.06 9.08
CA TYR A 94 2.02 -5.84 9.61
C TYR A 94 2.68 -7.14 10.10
N GLU A 95 1.91 -8.06 10.70
CA GLU A 95 2.42 -9.37 11.08
C GLU A 95 2.89 -10.15 9.86
N LYS A 96 2.07 -10.23 8.80
CA LYS A 96 2.46 -10.90 7.56
C LYS A 96 3.75 -10.33 6.98
N ALA A 97 3.89 -9.00 6.95
CA ALA A 97 5.11 -8.34 6.49
C ALA A 97 6.35 -8.83 7.27
N LEU A 98 6.23 -8.99 8.59
CA LEU A 98 7.28 -9.49 9.47
C LEU A 98 7.50 -11.01 9.39
N GLN A 99 6.47 -11.78 9.04
CA GLN A 99 6.62 -13.21 8.76
C GLN A 99 7.43 -13.45 7.47
N ILE A 100 7.26 -12.57 6.47
CA ILE A 100 7.99 -12.61 5.20
C ILE A 100 9.42 -12.08 5.38
N ASP A 101 9.56 -10.91 6.01
CA ASP A 101 10.85 -10.30 6.34
C ASP A 101 10.88 -9.90 7.82
N PRO A 102 11.44 -10.75 8.69
CA PRO A 102 11.56 -10.46 10.12
C PRO A 102 12.39 -9.21 10.44
N ASN A 103 13.24 -8.77 9.51
CA ASN A 103 14.09 -7.58 9.67
C ASN A 103 13.46 -6.32 9.09
N TYR A 104 12.19 -6.38 8.67
CA TYR A 104 11.49 -5.23 8.10
C TYR A 104 11.12 -4.21 9.18
N ALA A 105 12.12 -3.41 9.58
CA ALA A 105 12.08 -2.50 10.72
C ALA A 105 10.88 -1.54 10.68
N LYS A 106 10.50 -1.09 9.48
CA LYS A 106 9.33 -0.21 9.28
C LYS A 106 8.02 -0.87 9.73
N ALA A 107 7.78 -2.13 9.36
CA ALA A 107 6.57 -2.84 9.83
C ALA A 107 6.64 -3.12 11.32
N LYS A 108 7.81 -3.46 11.86
CA LYS A 108 7.96 -3.72 13.30
C LYS A 108 7.57 -2.50 14.12
N SER A 109 8.20 -1.35 13.84
CA SER A 109 7.92 -0.12 14.57
C SER A 109 6.49 0.38 14.37
N ALA A 110 5.95 0.27 13.15
CA ALA A 110 4.57 0.66 12.88
C ALA A 110 3.56 -0.22 13.63
N ARG A 111 3.77 -1.53 13.65
CA ARG A 111 2.93 -2.48 14.39
C ARG A 111 2.96 -2.24 15.90
N GLU A 112 4.15 -1.99 16.45
CA GLU A 112 4.32 -1.65 17.87
C GLU A 112 3.55 -0.37 18.22
N ALA A 113 3.69 0.69 17.42
CA ALA A 113 2.96 1.94 17.61
C ALA A 113 1.43 1.77 17.52
N LEU A 114 0.97 0.99 16.53
CA LEU A 114 -0.45 0.66 16.35
C LEU A 114 -1.02 -0.07 17.58
N ARG A 115 -0.31 -1.06 18.11
CA ARG A 115 -0.74 -1.82 19.29
C ARG A 115 -0.85 -0.96 20.53
N GLU A 116 0.09 -0.04 20.76
CA GLU A 116 -0.01 0.91 21.86
C GLU A 116 -1.24 1.81 21.70
N ARG A 117 -1.48 2.33 20.50
CA ARG A 117 -2.69 3.11 20.20
C ARG A 117 -3.98 2.32 20.48
N MET A 118 -4.05 1.05 20.08
CA MET A 118 -5.20 0.18 20.34
C MET A 118 -5.42 -0.07 21.84
N LYS A 119 -4.36 -0.18 22.64
CA LYS A 119 -4.48 -0.34 24.11
C LYS A 119 -5.11 0.90 24.74
N HIS A 120 -4.67 2.09 24.34
CA HIS A 120 -5.24 3.34 24.86
C HIS A 120 -6.72 3.51 24.49
N LEU A 121 -7.12 3.09 23.29
CA LEU A 121 -8.52 3.16 22.84
C LEU A 121 -9.45 2.21 23.61
N LYS A 122 -8.94 1.09 24.15
CA LYS A 122 -9.72 0.13 24.94
C LYS A 122 -9.87 0.54 26.42
N GLN A 123 -9.17 1.60 26.85
CA GLN A 123 -9.15 2.07 28.23
C GLN A 123 -10.00 3.33 28.46
N GLN A 124 -10.74 3.78 27.45
CA GLN A 124 -11.74 4.86 27.52
C GLN A 124 -13.15 4.26 27.47
#